data_AF-A0AA88Y3S9-F1
#
_entry.id   AF-A0AA88Y3S9-F1
#
_cell.length_a   1.000
_cell.length_b   1.000
_cell.length_c   1.000
_cell.angle_alpha   90.00
_cell.angle_beta   90.00
_cell.angle_gamma   90.00
#
_symmetry.space_group_name_H-M   'P 1'
#
loop_
_entity.id
_entity.type
_entity.pdbx_description
1 polymer ?
#
loop_
_entity_poly.entity_id
_entity_poly.type
_entity_poly.pdbx_seq_one_letter_code
_entity_poly.pdbx_strand_id
1 'polypeptide(L)'
;MEDEIVATICIIMICAALKKLTKKKRVKRKYWTRPWIRRRDTFGAHHALLNELRSEDPRSFRNFIRMNDESFQELLNLVTPLINRKDSCMRNAITAAERLSVTLRFLATGDNYQSLEYLFRIPKQTLQYIIPETCTAIYNVLKGDYLKVSYGYVNEIQASVNKTLVHCPQICSKFVDINDVICDNGFDIGDVTWLC
;
A
#
# COMPACT_ATOMS: atom_id res chain seq x y z
N MET A 1 -49.32 -12.25 16.30
CA MET A 1 -48.53 -11.52 17.32
C MET A 1 -47.68 -12.49 18.14
N GLU A 2 -48.23 -13.58 18.66
CA GLU A 2 -47.44 -14.61 19.37
C GLU A 2 -46.45 -15.35 18.45
N ASP A 3 -46.83 -15.67 17.21
CA ASP A 3 -45.93 -16.37 16.25
C ASP A 3 -44.72 -15.53 15.82
N GLU A 4 -44.86 -14.20 15.71
CA GLU A 4 -43.75 -13.28 15.42
C GLU A 4 -42.77 -13.18 16.59
N ILE A 5 -43.28 -13.21 17.83
CA ILE A 5 -42.46 -13.22 19.03
C ILE A 5 -41.66 -14.53 19.12
N VAL A 6 -42.27 -15.66 18.80
CA VAL A 6 -41.58 -16.96 18.76
C VAL A 6 -40.49 -16.98 17.69
N ALA A 7 -40.76 -16.47 16.48
CA ALA A 7 -39.78 -16.41 15.40
C ALA A 7 -38.56 -15.55 15.77
N THR A 8 -38.76 -14.39 16.39
CA THR A 8 -37.67 -13.49 16.79
C THR A 8 -36.79 -14.08 17.90
N ILE A 9 -37.38 -14.77 18.89
CA ILE A 9 -36.63 -15.47 19.95
C ILE A 9 -35.78 -16.60 19.36
N CYS A 10 -36.34 -17.39 18.43
CA CYS A 10 -35.62 -18.46 17.75
C CYS A 10 -34.40 -17.93 16.96
N ILE A 11 -34.55 -16.81 16.24
CA ILE A 11 -33.46 -16.18 15.50
C ILE A 11 -32.35 -15.72 16.45
N ILE A 12 -32.69 -15.06 17.57
CA ILE A 12 -31.71 -14.59 18.56
C ILE A 12 -30.92 -15.77 19.16
N MET A 13 -31.61 -16.87 19.48
CA MET A 13 -30.98 -18.08 20.03
C MET A 13 -30.04 -18.75 19.04
N ILE A 14 -30.45 -18.86 17.78
CA ILE A 14 -29.61 -19.40 16.70
C ILE A 14 -28.39 -18.50 16.46
N CYS A 15 -28.59 -17.17 16.39
CA CYS A 15 -27.49 -16.21 16.26
C CYS A 15 -26.49 -16.29 17.43
N ALA A 16 -26.97 -16.49 18.66
CA ALA A 16 -26.11 -16.66 19.83
C ALA A 16 -25.32 -17.99 19.79
N ALA A 17 -25.95 -19.07 19.34
CA ALA A 17 -25.29 -20.38 19.16
C ALA A 17 -24.21 -20.32 18.07
N LEU A 18 -24.51 -19.73 16.91
CA LEU A 18 -23.55 -19.52 15.81
C LEU A 18 -22.36 -18.65 16.23
N LYS A 19 -22.59 -17.61 17.05
CA LYS A 19 -21.52 -16.78 17.64
C LYS A 19 -20.61 -17.56 18.59
N LYS A 20 -21.11 -18.58 19.31
CA LYS A 20 -20.28 -19.44 20.18
C LYS A 20 -19.42 -20.41 19.37
N LEU A 21 -19.97 -21.00 18.31
CA LEU A 21 -19.24 -21.93 17.43
C LEU A 21 -18.14 -21.23 16.62
N THR A 22 -18.28 -19.94 16.37
CA THR A 22 -17.28 -19.11 15.66
C THR A 22 -16.23 -18.49 16.59
N LYS A 23 -16.27 -18.72 17.90
CA LYS A 23 -15.21 -18.25 18.84
C LYS A 23 -13.91 -19.01 18.58
N LYS A 24 -13.12 -18.52 17.63
CA LYS A 24 -11.73 -18.95 17.44
C LYS A 24 -10.95 -18.70 18.74
N LYS A 25 -10.46 -19.77 19.37
CA LYS A 25 -9.54 -19.64 20.51
C LYS A 25 -8.34 -18.80 20.08
N ARG A 26 -8.03 -17.74 20.83
CA ARG A 26 -6.86 -16.90 20.57
C ARG A 26 -5.61 -17.74 20.83
N VAL A 27 -4.96 -18.18 19.75
CA VAL A 27 -3.68 -18.88 19.83
C VAL A 27 -2.66 -17.91 20.41
N LYS A 28 -1.98 -18.31 21.49
CA LYS A 28 -0.89 -17.52 22.08
C LYS A 28 0.20 -17.35 21.01
N ARG A 29 0.61 -16.11 20.75
CA ARG A 29 1.68 -15.84 19.80
C ARG A 29 2.99 -16.44 20.33
N LYS A 30 3.62 -17.33 19.55
CA LYS A 30 4.93 -17.91 19.88
C LYS A 30 6.04 -16.85 19.95
N TYR A 31 5.93 -15.83 19.09
CA TYR A 31 6.89 -14.72 19.03
C TYR A 31 6.15 -13.39 18.87
N TRP A 32 6.62 -12.35 19.57
CA TRP A 32 6.14 -10.98 19.39
C TRP A 32 6.58 -10.39 18.04
N THR A 33 7.79 -10.70 17.59
CA THR A 33 8.31 -10.42 16.25
C THR A 33 9.17 -11.60 15.81
N ARG A 34 9.03 -12.02 14.55
CA ARG A 34 9.78 -13.18 14.03
C ARG A 34 11.28 -12.86 14.03
N PRO A 35 12.18 -13.81 14.41
CA PRO A 35 13.61 -13.53 14.51
C PRO A 35 14.26 -13.00 13.22
N TRP A 36 13.81 -13.46 12.05
CA TRP A 36 14.35 -13.01 10.77
C TRP A 36 13.88 -11.61 10.37
N ILE A 37 12.72 -11.16 10.85
CA ILE A 37 12.20 -9.79 10.69
C ILE A 37 13.01 -8.81 11.54
N ARG A 38 13.48 -9.24 12.73
CA ARG A 38 14.33 -8.39 13.60
C ARG A 38 15.65 -7.96 12.95
N ARG A 39 16.11 -8.67 11.92
CA ARG A 39 17.36 -8.38 11.20
C ARG A 39 17.14 -7.49 9.97
N ARG A 40 16.13 -6.62 10.02
CA ARG A 40 15.76 -5.67 8.95
C ARG A 40 16.89 -4.71 8.62
N ASP A 41 17.50 -4.12 9.64
CA ASP A 41 18.55 -3.10 9.47
C ASP A 41 19.83 -3.66 8.79
N THR A 42 20.00 -4.99 8.78
CA THR A 42 21.13 -5.67 8.13
C THR A 42 20.77 -6.31 6.78
N PHE A 43 19.60 -6.94 6.68
CA PHE A 43 19.24 -7.77 5.53
C PHE A 43 17.94 -7.35 4.84
N GLY A 44 17.35 -6.22 5.22
CA GLY A 44 16.22 -5.64 4.51
C GLY A 44 16.71 -5.04 3.20
N ALA A 45 15.92 -5.15 2.14
CA ALA A 45 16.29 -4.64 0.81
C ALA A 45 16.69 -3.16 0.82
N HIS A 46 16.14 -2.33 1.71
CA HIS A 46 16.54 -0.94 1.83
C HIS A 46 17.98 -0.77 2.32
N HIS A 47 18.39 -1.53 3.34
CA HIS A 47 19.69 -1.38 3.97
C HIS A 47 20.81 -2.19 3.30
N ALA A 48 20.48 -3.33 2.70
CA ALA A 48 21.42 -4.15 1.95
C ALA A 48 21.37 -3.80 0.46
N LEU A 49 20.39 -4.36 -0.26
CA LEU A 49 20.31 -4.31 -1.72
C LEU A 49 20.34 -2.88 -2.29
N LEU A 50 19.54 -1.95 -1.76
CA LEU A 50 19.51 -0.59 -2.31
C LEU A 50 20.80 0.17 -2.10
N ASN A 51 21.53 -0.09 -1.01
CA ASN A 51 22.82 0.54 -0.76
C ASN A 51 23.88 -0.02 -1.72
N GLU A 52 23.91 -1.33 -1.92
CA GLU A 52 24.78 -1.99 -2.92
C GLU A 52 24.50 -1.46 -4.33
N LEU A 53 23.22 -1.39 -4.73
CA LEU A 53 22.82 -0.90 -6.04
C LEU A 53 23.15 0.58 -6.25
N ARG A 54 23.03 1.44 -5.22
CA ARG A 54 23.42 2.85 -5.33
C ARG A 54 24.91 3.00 -5.64
N SER A 55 25.77 2.18 -5.03
CA SER A 55 27.21 2.27 -5.20
C SER A 55 27.73 1.56 -6.44
N GLU A 56 27.17 0.40 -6.78
CA GLU A 56 27.74 -0.50 -7.79
C GLU A 56 27.02 -0.43 -9.14
N ASP A 57 25.69 -0.27 -9.16
CA ASP A 57 24.90 -0.24 -10.39
C ASP A 57 23.68 0.70 -10.31
N PRO A 58 23.89 2.01 -10.61
CA PRO A 58 22.82 2.99 -10.63
C PRO A 58 21.69 2.68 -11.63
N ARG A 59 21.97 1.91 -12.69
CA ARG A 59 20.94 1.53 -13.67
C ARG A 59 19.97 0.53 -13.06
N SER A 60 20.50 -0.48 -12.35
CA SER A 60 19.68 -1.44 -11.62
C SER A 60 18.93 -0.79 -10.45
N PHE A 61 19.54 0.18 -9.77
CA PHE A 61 18.82 1.00 -8.79
C PHE A 61 17.59 1.69 -9.41
N ARG A 62 17.79 2.36 -10.55
CA ARG A 62 16.71 3.03 -11.28
C ARG A 62 15.64 2.03 -11.73
N ASN A 63 16.00 0.83 -12.16
CA ASN A 63 15.03 -0.19 -12.53
C ASN A 63 14.25 -0.71 -11.32
N PHE A 64 14.88 -0.82 -10.16
CA PHE A 64 14.26 -1.33 -8.95
C PHE A 64 13.20 -0.37 -8.39
N ILE A 65 13.51 0.93 -8.32
CA ILE A 65 12.65 1.99 -7.75
C ILE A 65 11.82 2.73 -8.82
N ARG A 66 12.21 2.65 -10.11
CA ARG A 66 11.71 3.47 -11.24
C ARG A 66 12.05 4.96 -11.15
N MET A 67 13.09 5.31 -10.38
CA MET A 67 13.54 6.69 -10.16
C MET A 67 15.06 6.74 -9.97
N ASN A 68 15.69 7.85 -10.35
CA ASN A 68 17.11 8.10 -10.07
C ASN A 68 17.34 8.37 -8.58
N ASP A 69 18.58 8.20 -8.10
CA ASP A 69 18.88 8.41 -6.69
C ASP A 69 18.71 9.88 -6.25
N GLU A 70 19.11 10.83 -7.10
CA GLU A 70 18.95 12.27 -6.85
C GLU A 70 17.48 12.63 -6.64
N SER A 71 16.61 12.25 -7.58
CA SER A 71 15.17 12.49 -7.47
C SER A 71 14.54 11.75 -6.28
N PHE A 72 15.07 10.58 -5.92
CA PHE A 72 14.64 9.87 -4.71
C PHE A 72 14.96 10.68 -3.45
N GLN A 73 16.14 11.27 -3.36
CA GLN A 73 16.54 12.10 -2.23
C GLN A 73 15.74 13.40 -2.15
N GLU A 74 15.49 14.04 -3.29
CA GLU A 74 14.60 15.22 -3.37
C GLU A 74 13.19 14.91 -2.85
N LEU A 75 12.58 13.83 -3.37
CA LEU A 75 11.27 13.39 -2.92
C LEU A 75 11.27 13.02 -1.44
N LEU A 76 12.33 12.35 -0.96
CA LEU A 76 12.47 11.99 0.44
C LEU A 76 12.49 13.24 1.33
N ASN A 77 13.23 14.29 0.96
CA ASN A 77 13.29 15.53 1.74
C ASN A 77 11.90 16.19 1.86
N LEU A 78 11.12 16.19 0.78
CA LEU A 78 9.77 16.75 0.78
C LEU A 78 8.76 15.92 1.59
N VAL A 79 8.87 14.59 1.53
CA VAL A 79 7.91 13.67 2.17
C VAL A 79 8.25 13.41 3.64
N THR A 80 9.53 13.47 4.02
CA THR A 80 10.02 13.24 5.39
C THR A 80 9.20 13.93 6.47
N PRO A 81 8.87 15.24 6.40
CA PRO A 81 8.07 15.89 7.45
C PRO A 81 6.68 15.27 7.66
N LEU A 82 6.11 14.61 6.66
CA LEU A 82 4.79 13.99 6.73
C LEU A 82 4.82 12.54 7.23
N ILE A 83 5.89 11.79 6.91
CA ILE A 83 5.98 10.34 7.19
C ILE A 83 6.91 9.99 8.35
N ASN A 84 7.64 10.97 8.92
CA ASN A 84 8.60 10.69 9.97
C ASN A 84 7.90 10.14 11.24
N ARG A 85 8.53 9.13 11.84
CA ARG A 85 8.06 8.46 13.05
C ARG A 85 9.19 8.42 14.05
N LYS A 86 8.89 8.72 15.31
CA LYS A 86 9.86 8.64 16.40
C LYS A 86 10.10 7.19 16.78
N ASP A 87 11.34 6.87 17.13
CA ASP A 87 11.71 5.57 17.69
C ASP A 87 10.94 5.29 18.97
N SER A 88 10.55 4.02 19.14
CA SER A 88 9.95 3.54 20.38
C SER A 88 11.01 2.86 21.23
N CYS A 89 10.85 2.89 22.56
CA CYS A 89 11.79 2.25 23.50
C CYS A 89 12.05 0.76 23.24
N MET A 90 11.17 0.06 22.51
CA MET A 90 11.30 -1.38 22.23
C MET A 90 11.70 -1.72 20.79
N ARG A 91 11.53 -0.80 19.83
CA ARG A 91 11.86 -1.02 18.41
C ARG A 91 12.20 0.30 17.73
N ASN A 92 13.27 0.27 16.93
CA ASN A 92 13.58 1.29 15.95
C ASN A 92 12.38 1.47 15.01
N ALA A 93 11.98 2.72 14.80
CA ALA A 93 10.99 3.07 13.82
C ALA A 93 11.46 2.63 12.42
N ILE A 94 10.50 2.44 11.52
CA ILE A 94 10.79 2.33 10.09
C ILE A 94 11.09 3.75 9.62
N THR A 95 12.30 3.99 9.13
CA THR A 95 12.75 5.32 8.72
C THR A 95 11.93 5.84 7.55
N ALA A 96 11.86 7.16 7.38
CA ALA A 96 11.17 7.78 6.25
C ALA A 96 11.68 7.24 4.89
N ALA A 97 13.00 7.06 4.76
CA ALA A 97 13.64 6.53 3.57
C ALA A 97 13.20 5.08 3.27
N GLU A 98 13.14 4.25 4.30
CA GLU A 98 12.72 2.86 4.16
C GLU A 98 11.24 2.77 3.74
N ARG A 99 10.37 3.56 4.39
CA ARG A 99 8.93 3.67 4.03
C ARG A 99 8.73 4.10 2.58
N LEU A 100 9.49 5.11 2.13
CA LEU A 100 9.42 5.59 0.77
C LEU A 100 9.90 4.53 -0.23
N SER A 101 11.01 3.87 0.04
CA SER A 101 11.57 2.84 -0.84
C SER A 101 10.63 1.64 -1.05
N VAL A 102 9.98 1.19 0.02
CA VAL A 102 8.95 0.13 -0.01
C VAL A 102 7.76 0.55 -0.87
N THR A 103 7.29 1.78 -0.68
CA THR A 103 6.12 2.31 -1.38
C THR A 103 6.41 2.47 -2.86
N LEU A 104 7.58 3.01 -3.22
CA LEU A 104 7.98 3.13 -4.62
C LEU A 104 8.17 1.75 -5.28
N ARG A 105 8.72 0.77 -4.56
CA ARG A 105 8.82 -0.60 -5.07
C ARG A 105 7.45 -1.22 -5.34
N PHE A 106 6.49 -0.99 -4.43
CA PHE A 106 5.09 -1.41 -4.61
C PHE A 106 4.47 -0.75 -5.84
N LEU A 107 4.62 0.56 -6.01
CA LEU A 107 4.09 1.29 -7.18
C LEU A 107 4.78 0.86 -8.48
N ALA A 108 6.07 0.56 -8.44
CA ALA A 108 6.86 0.16 -9.60
C ALA A 108 6.54 -1.24 -10.13
N THR A 109 6.11 -2.16 -9.26
CA THR A 109 5.97 -3.59 -9.58
C THR A 109 4.53 -4.10 -9.44
N GLY A 110 3.70 -3.45 -8.60
CA GLY A 110 2.38 -3.96 -8.23
C GLY A 110 2.42 -5.23 -7.37
N ASP A 111 3.54 -5.49 -6.67
CA ASP A 111 3.77 -6.74 -5.96
C ASP A 111 2.85 -6.91 -4.73
N ASN A 112 2.63 -8.15 -4.32
CA ASN A 112 1.84 -8.46 -3.14
C ASN A 112 2.59 -8.07 -1.85
N TYR A 113 1.84 -7.64 -0.83
CA TYR A 113 2.38 -7.29 0.49
C TYR A 113 3.19 -8.42 1.15
N GLN A 114 2.89 -9.68 0.83
CA GLN A 114 3.65 -10.83 1.36
C GLN A 114 5.05 -10.90 0.76
N SER A 115 5.19 -10.69 -0.55
CA SER A 115 6.49 -10.65 -1.22
C SER A 115 7.34 -9.52 -0.66
N LEU A 116 6.74 -8.32 -0.49
CA LEU A 116 7.38 -7.17 0.12
C LEU A 116 7.78 -7.42 1.58
N GLU A 117 6.99 -8.19 2.35
CA GLU A 117 7.35 -8.58 3.71
C GLU A 117 8.66 -9.38 3.75
N TYR A 118 8.85 -10.30 2.82
CA TYR A 118 10.10 -11.07 2.74
C TYR A 118 11.28 -10.22 2.28
N LEU A 119 11.06 -9.35 1.29
CA LEU A 119 12.10 -8.52 0.68
C LEU A 119 12.61 -7.42 1.63
N PHE A 120 11.70 -6.65 2.22
CA PHE A 120 12.04 -5.54 3.12
C PHE A 120 12.08 -5.95 4.59
N ARG A 121 11.67 -7.18 4.95
CA ARG A 121 11.61 -7.66 6.33
C ARG A 121 10.73 -6.78 7.22
N ILE A 122 9.62 -6.28 6.67
CA ILE A 122 8.60 -5.52 7.37
C ILE A 122 7.32 -6.34 7.39
N PRO A 123 6.67 -6.56 8.55
CA PRO A 123 5.44 -7.36 8.61
C PRO A 123 4.37 -6.83 7.64
N LYS A 124 3.68 -7.71 6.91
CA LYS A 124 2.63 -7.31 5.96
C LYS A 124 1.57 -6.39 6.56
N GLN A 125 1.21 -6.59 7.83
CA GLN A 125 0.21 -5.76 8.50
C GLN A 125 0.71 -4.32 8.60
N THR A 126 1.99 -4.13 8.85
CA THR A 126 2.62 -2.82 8.91
C THR A 126 2.70 -2.19 7.52
N LEU A 127 3.05 -2.98 6.50
CA LEU A 127 3.08 -2.53 5.10
C LEU A 127 1.73 -2.00 4.60
N GLN A 128 0.62 -2.66 5.00
CA GLN A 128 -0.73 -2.24 4.66
C GLN A 128 -1.10 -0.84 5.18
N TYR A 129 -0.46 -0.37 6.25
CA TYR A 129 -0.64 1.01 6.73
C TYR A 129 0.36 1.98 6.10
N ILE A 130 1.61 1.55 5.95
CA ILE A 130 2.70 2.40 5.47
C ILE A 130 2.49 2.84 4.03
N ILE A 131 2.12 1.89 3.15
CA ILE A 131 2.02 2.15 1.71
C ILE A 131 0.94 3.21 1.41
N PRO A 132 -0.30 3.07 1.89
CA PRO A 132 -1.33 4.11 1.70
C PRO A 132 -0.92 5.46 2.30
N GLU A 133 -0.40 5.46 3.52
CA GLU A 133 0.04 6.68 4.22
C GLU A 133 1.11 7.44 3.42
N THR A 134 2.07 6.71 2.86
CA THR A 134 3.16 7.28 2.07
C THR A 134 2.65 7.75 0.71
N CYS A 135 1.75 7.00 0.06
CA CYS A 135 1.09 7.45 -1.18
C CYS A 135 0.31 8.76 -0.98
N THR A 136 -0.43 8.90 0.12
CA THR A 136 -1.13 10.14 0.46
C THR A 136 -0.14 11.29 0.68
N ALA A 137 0.98 11.04 1.35
CA ALA A 137 2.01 12.04 1.55
C ALA A 137 2.64 12.49 0.21
N ILE A 138 2.98 11.55 -0.67
CA ILE A 138 3.49 11.83 -2.02
C ILE A 138 2.49 12.67 -2.82
N TYR A 139 1.21 12.30 -2.82
CA TYR A 139 0.15 13.06 -3.50
C TYR A 139 0.07 14.49 -2.98
N ASN A 140 0.11 14.69 -1.66
CA ASN A 140 0.02 16.02 -1.07
C ASN A 140 1.20 16.93 -1.41
N VAL A 141 2.40 16.36 -1.57
CA VAL A 141 3.60 17.08 -1.98
C VAL A 141 3.53 17.42 -3.48
N LEU A 142 3.21 16.45 -4.33
CA LEU A 142 3.32 16.60 -5.79
C LEU A 142 2.09 17.24 -6.47
N LYS A 143 0.96 17.35 -5.78
CA LYS A 143 -0.28 17.89 -6.36
C LYS A 143 -0.16 19.32 -6.91
N GLY A 144 0.69 20.15 -6.29
CA GLY A 144 0.84 21.55 -6.68
C GLY A 144 1.68 21.72 -7.93
N ASP A 145 2.79 20.98 -8.02
CA ASP A 145 3.83 21.24 -9.02
C ASP A 145 3.68 20.36 -10.27
N TYR A 146 3.18 19.13 -10.12
CA TYR A 146 3.26 18.11 -11.19
C TYR A 146 1.93 17.49 -11.59
N LEU A 147 0.90 17.54 -10.75
CA LEU A 147 -0.40 16.93 -11.05
C LEU A 147 -1.43 18.00 -11.44
N LYS A 148 -1.34 18.51 -12.68
CA LYS A 148 -2.49 19.19 -13.32
C LYS A 148 -3.51 18.14 -13.73
N VAL A 149 -4.34 17.69 -12.79
CA VAL A 149 -5.44 16.78 -13.12
C VAL A 149 -6.62 17.62 -13.61
N SER A 150 -7.04 17.38 -14.86
CA SER A 150 -8.34 17.85 -15.36
C SER A 150 -9.43 17.34 -14.41
N TYR A 151 -10.26 18.25 -13.89
CA TYR A 151 -11.21 18.02 -12.78
C TYR A 151 -12.27 16.90 -13.01
N GLY A 152 -12.26 16.20 -14.16
CA GLY A 152 -13.21 15.13 -14.47
C GLY A 152 -12.89 13.75 -13.84
N TYR A 153 -11.63 13.41 -13.56
CA TYR A 153 -11.23 12.03 -13.18
C TYR A 153 -10.76 11.86 -11.72
N VAL A 154 -10.68 12.96 -10.95
CA VAL A 154 -10.04 12.96 -9.63
C VAL A 154 -10.80 12.11 -8.59
N ASN A 155 -12.14 12.10 -8.68
CA ASN A 155 -12.97 11.37 -7.73
C ASN A 155 -12.93 9.85 -7.95
N GLU A 156 -12.67 9.39 -9.18
CA GLU A 156 -12.60 7.97 -9.51
C GLU A 156 -11.26 7.36 -9.08
N ILE A 157 -10.15 8.09 -9.21
CA ILE A 157 -8.83 7.63 -8.73
C ILE A 157 -8.81 7.62 -7.20
N GLN A 158 -9.32 8.67 -6.54
CA GLN A 158 -9.41 8.72 -5.08
C GLN A 158 -10.33 7.59 -4.55
N ALA A 159 -11.46 7.33 -5.22
CA ALA A 159 -12.36 6.24 -4.87
C ALA A 159 -11.75 4.87 -5.16
N SER A 160 -11.01 4.67 -6.24
CA SER A 160 -10.38 3.39 -6.58
C SER A 160 -9.20 3.07 -5.65
N VAL A 161 -8.38 4.07 -5.29
CA VAL A 161 -7.33 3.95 -4.27
C VAL A 161 -7.93 3.64 -2.89
N ASN A 162 -8.98 4.35 -2.47
CA ASN A 162 -9.60 4.13 -1.16
C ASN A 162 -10.44 2.82 -1.10
N LYS A 163 -11.06 2.40 -2.20
CA LYS A 163 -11.86 1.16 -2.29
C LYS A 163 -10.99 -0.08 -2.35
N THR A 164 -9.82 0.00 -3.00
CA THR A 164 -8.84 -1.10 -3.08
C THR A 164 -8.00 -1.24 -1.80
N LEU A 165 -7.79 -0.15 -1.05
CA LEU A 165 -6.95 -0.16 0.16
C LEU A 165 -7.72 -0.38 1.48
N VAL A 166 -9.05 -0.21 1.50
CA VAL A 166 -9.84 -0.26 2.76
C VAL A 166 -10.80 -1.47 2.86
N HIS A 167 -10.97 -2.28 1.81
CA HIS A 167 -11.91 -3.41 1.87
C HIS A 167 -11.36 -4.70 1.22
N CYS A 168 -10.78 -5.58 2.03
CA CYS A 168 -11.33 -6.92 2.29
C CYS A 168 -10.27 -7.87 2.89
N PRO A 169 -10.50 -8.45 4.08
CA PRO A 169 -9.59 -9.44 4.66
C PRO A 169 -9.65 -10.84 4.02
N GLN A 170 -10.48 -11.12 2.99
CA GLN A 170 -10.75 -12.51 2.56
C GLN A 170 -10.97 -12.77 1.05
N ILE A 171 -10.71 -11.84 0.12
CA ILE A 171 -10.91 -12.14 -1.32
C ILE A 171 -9.59 -11.94 -2.09
N CYS A 172 -8.75 -12.97 -2.04
CA CYS A 172 -7.79 -13.26 -3.10
C CYS A 172 -8.55 -13.93 -4.25
N SER A 173 -8.72 -13.25 -5.40
CA SER A 173 -8.75 -13.88 -6.75
C SER A 173 -9.16 -12.96 -7.90
N LYS A 174 -9.53 -11.70 -7.69
CA LYS A 174 -9.82 -10.78 -8.81
C LYS A 174 -9.13 -9.44 -8.62
N PHE A 175 -7.86 -9.41 -8.99
CA PHE A 175 -7.16 -8.16 -9.32
C PHE A 175 -7.62 -7.81 -10.74
N VAL A 176 -8.29 -6.67 -10.90
CA VAL A 176 -8.50 -6.08 -12.22
C VAL A 176 -7.16 -5.48 -12.62
N ASP A 177 -6.61 -5.97 -13.72
CA ASP A 177 -5.38 -5.46 -14.32
C ASP A 177 -5.55 -3.97 -14.63
N ILE A 178 -4.72 -3.13 -13.98
CA ILE A 178 -4.59 -1.70 -14.29
C ILE A 178 -3.85 -1.47 -15.62
N ASN A 179 -3.38 -2.54 -16.28
CA ASN A 179 -2.74 -2.46 -17.59
C ASN A 179 -3.72 -2.46 -18.78
N ASP A 180 -5.03 -2.67 -18.58
CA ASP A 180 -6.02 -2.64 -19.68
C ASP A 180 -6.56 -1.24 -20.04
N VAL A 181 -6.05 -0.17 -19.40
CA VAL A 181 -6.46 1.22 -19.75
C VAL A 181 -5.46 1.90 -20.70
N ILE A 182 -4.37 1.24 -21.05
CA ILE A 182 -3.37 1.77 -21.99
C ILE A 182 -3.06 0.69 -23.01
N CYS A 183 -3.98 0.48 -23.95
CA CYS A 183 -3.77 0.02 -25.32
C CYS A 183 -5.10 -0.56 -25.82
N ASP A 184 -5.95 0.28 -26.42
CA ASP A 184 -6.76 -0.14 -27.57
C ASP A 184 -7.27 1.10 -28.31
N ASN A 185 -6.64 1.36 -29.47
CA ASN A 185 -7.24 1.79 -30.74
C ASN A 185 -8.03 3.12 -30.71
N GLY A 186 -7.49 4.26 -31.16
CA GLY A 186 -7.08 4.52 -32.54
C GLY A 186 -8.28 4.95 -33.39
N PHE A 187 -8.57 6.26 -33.50
CA PHE A 187 -9.40 6.84 -34.56
C PHE A 187 -9.23 8.37 -34.66
N ASP A 188 -9.51 8.89 -35.85
CA ASP A 188 -8.78 9.95 -36.57
C ASP A 188 -8.90 11.41 -36.12
N ILE A 189 -7.89 12.16 -36.57
CA ILE A 189 -7.89 13.61 -36.77
C ILE A 189 -9.02 13.99 -37.72
N GLY A 190 -9.83 14.96 -37.32
CA GLY A 190 -10.67 15.72 -38.24
C GLY A 190 -11.61 16.62 -37.47
N ASP A 191 -11.37 17.93 -37.56
CA ASP A 191 -12.29 19.07 -37.47
C ASP A 191 -13.36 19.02 -36.34
N VAL A 192 -13.57 20.07 -35.55
CA VAL A 192 -14.45 21.18 -35.93
C VAL A 192 -14.24 22.29 -34.89
N THR A 193 -13.77 23.42 -35.41
CA THR A 193 -14.03 24.83 -35.02
C THR A 193 -14.70 25.15 -33.68
N TRP A 194 -14.07 26.10 -32.98
CA TRP A 194 -14.64 27.23 -32.22
C TRP A 194 -16.17 27.29 -32.04
N LEU A 195 -16.64 27.43 -30.79
CA LEU A 195 -17.54 28.52 -30.35
C LEU A 195 -17.96 28.37 -28.88
N CYS A 196 -17.95 29.53 -28.21
CA CYS A 196 -18.46 29.90 -26.89
C CYS A 196 -17.57 29.62 -25.67
#